data_AF-A0A3Y9C7N2-F1
#
_entry.id   AF-A0A3Y9C7N2-F1
#
_cell.length_a   1.000
_cell.length_b   1.000
_cell.length_c   1.000
_cell.angle_alpha   90.00
_cell.angle_beta   90.00
_cell.angle_gamma   90.00
#
_symmetry.space_group_name_H-M   'P 1'
#
loop_
_entity.id
_entity.type
_entity.pdbx_description
1 polymer ?
#
loop_
_entity_poly.entity_id
_entity_poly.type
_entity_poly.pdbx_seq_one_letter_code
_entity_poly.pdbx_strand_id
1 'polypeptide(L)' 'MTTAFNPELPLPPDETLITATPVEDEDRPDFWPRHFRGIPQWILLEPRIFAWTDRLCADYSGGIWQF' A
#
# COMPACT_ATOMS: atom_id res chain seq x y z
N MET A 1 37.43 -9.10 -9.24
CA MET A 1 36.58 -8.83 -10.42
C MET A 1 35.48 -7.91 -9.96
N THR A 2 35.58 -6.63 -10.34
CA THR A 2 34.66 -5.55 -9.97
C THR A 2 33.55 -5.51 -11.02
N THR A 3 32.31 -5.78 -10.65
CA THR A 3 31.16 -5.46 -11.50
C THR A 3 30.76 -4.03 -11.16
N ALA A 4 30.89 -3.15 -12.15
CA ALA A 4 30.71 -1.72 -12.04
C ALA A 4 29.27 -1.33 -11.66
N PHE A 5 29.18 -0.28 -10.85
CA PHE A 5 28.02 0.59 -10.71
C PHE A 5 27.43 0.90 -12.09
N ASN A 6 26.14 0.61 -12.30
CA ASN A 6 25.41 1.12 -13.45
C ASN A 6 24.89 2.53 -13.10
N PRO A 7 25.44 3.62 -13.67
CA PRO A 7 24.95 4.95 -13.40
C PRO A 7 23.71 5.21 -14.27
N GLU A 8 22.58 5.46 -13.61
CA GLU A 8 21.53 6.37 -14.06
C GLU A 8 21.13 6.28 -15.55
N LEU A 9 20.24 5.34 -15.89
CA LEU A 9 19.38 5.54 -17.06
C LEU A 9 18.40 6.68 -16.72
N PRO A 10 18.35 7.78 -17.48
CA PRO A 10 17.32 8.79 -17.28
C PRO A 10 15.98 8.13 -17.54
N LEU A 11 15.12 8.11 -16.51
CA LEU A 11 13.74 7.66 -16.64
C LEU A 11 13.06 8.54 -17.71
N PRO A 12 12.37 7.98 -18.70
CA PRO A 12 11.68 8.77 -19.71
C PRO A 12 10.69 9.74 -19.05
N PRO A 13 10.62 11.01 -19.49
CA PRO A 13 9.66 11.96 -18.96
C PRO A 13 8.25 11.51 -19.36
N ASP A 14 7.33 11.48 -18.40
CA ASP A 14 5.90 11.14 -18.52
C ASP A 14 5.47 9.67 -18.45
N GLU A 15 6.27 8.80 -17.83
CA GLU A 15 5.63 7.68 -17.11
C GLU A 15 5.22 8.21 -15.72
N THR A 16 3.92 8.29 -15.45
CA THR A 16 3.42 8.62 -14.10
C THR A 16 3.93 7.55 -13.14
N LEU A 17 5.08 7.79 -12.53
CA LEU A 17 5.75 6.88 -11.62
C LEU A 17 4.85 6.72 -10.38
N ILE A 18 4.17 5.58 -10.27
CA ILE A 18 3.40 5.25 -9.08
C ILE A 18 4.37 4.64 -8.07
N THR A 19 4.68 5.38 -7.02
CA THR A 19 5.44 4.91 -5.88
C THR A 19 4.53 4.77 -4.66
N ALA A 20 4.81 3.76 -3.83
CA ALA A 20 4.15 3.56 -2.55
C ALA A 20 5.18 3.86 -1.45
N THR A 21 4.76 4.60 -0.42
CA THR A 21 5.58 4.94 0.74
C THR A 21 4.83 4.47 1.99
N PRO A 22 5.48 3.72 2.90
CA PRO A 22 4.82 3.29 4.12
C PRO A 22 4.48 4.48 5.01
N VAL A 23 3.35 4.38 5.69
CA VAL A 23 2.85 5.34 6.68
C VAL A 23 3.46 5.00 8.04
N GLU A 24 4.04 6.01 8.68
CA GLU A 24 4.59 5.91 10.04
C GLU A 24 3.51 5.48 11.05
N ASP A 25 3.90 4.71 12.07
CA ASP A 25 2.96 4.12 13.02
C ASP A 25 2.07 5.15 13.74
N GLU A 26 2.57 6.37 13.92
CA GLU A 26 1.87 7.51 14.53
C GLU A 26 0.67 8.00 13.69
N ASP A 27 0.76 7.91 12.36
CA ASP A 27 -0.26 8.39 11.41
C ASP A 27 -1.23 7.28 10.97
N ARG A 28 -0.93 6.01 11.26
CA ARG A 28 -1.77 4.85 10.90
C ARG A 28 -3.24 4.97 11.31
N PRO A 29 -3.62 5.41 12.54
CA PRO A 29 -5.04 5.52 12.90
C PRO A 29 -5.79 6.55 12.07
N ASP A 30 -5.09 7.57 11.57
CA ASP A 30 -5.68 8.66 10.79
C ASP A 30 -5.66 8.42 9.28
N PHE A 31 -5.00 7.35 8.81
CA PHE A 31 -4.89 7.02 7.38
C PHE A 31 -6.26 6.96 6.68
N TRP A 32 -7.15 6.09 7.14
CA TRP A 32 -8.47 5.91 6.55
C TRP A 32 -9.33 7.18 6.56
N PRO A 33 -9.53 7.90 7.70
CA PRO A 33 -10.29 9.14 7.69
C PRO A 33 -9.60 10.26 6.88
N ARG A 34 -8.26 10.29 6.80
CA ARG A 34 -7.55 11.30 5.99
C ARG A 34 -7.76 11.08 4.49
N HIS A 35 -7.70 9.84 4.02
CA HIS A 35 -7.77 9.51 2.58
C HIS A 35 -9.19 9.19 2.07
N PHE A 36 -10.05 8.58 2.90
CA PHE A 36 -11.33 8.00 2.46
C PHE A 36 -12.57 8.60 3.13
N ARG A 37 -12.45 9.63 3.98
CA ARG A 37 -13.61 10.28 4.65
C ARG A 37 -14.76 10.69 3.73
N GLY A 38 -14.47 10.98 2.47
CA GLY A 38 -15.47 11.38 1.48
C GLY A 38 -16.35 10.25 0.96
N ILE A 39 -15.99 8.99 1.25
CA ILE A 39 -16.70 7.81 0.79
C ILE A 39 -17.68 7.34 1.87
N PRO A 40 -18.98 7.22 1.57
CA PRO A 40 -19.93 6.62 2.49
C PRO A 40 -19.48 5.20 2.86
N GLN A 41 -19.52 4.86 4.15
CA GLN A 41 -19.13 3.55 4.66
C GLN A 41 -17.64 3.21 4.49
N TRP A 42 -16.73 4.20 4.43
CA TRP A 42 -15.29 3.95 4.35
C TRP A 42 -14.76 3.01 5.45
N ILE A 43 -15.39 3.02 6.63
CA ILE A 43 -15.07 2.12 7.76
C ILE A 43 -15.20 0.63 7.36
N LEU A 44 -16.04 0.32 6.36
CA LEU A 44 -16.21 -1.05 5.87
C LEU A 44 -15.14 -1.48 4.86
N LEU A 45 -14.26 -0.58 4.40
CA LEU A 45 -13.21 -0.94 3.45
C LEU A 45 -12.26 -1.96 4.06
N GLU A 46 -11.74 -1.71 5.26
CA GLU A 46 -10.82 -2.61 5.94
C GLU A 46 -11.42 -4.02 6.14
N PRO A 47 -12.61 -4.20 6.77
CA PRO A 47 -13.25 -5.51 6.88
C PRO A 47 -13.51 -6.20 5.53
N ARG A 48 -13.84 -5.44 4.48
CA ARG A 48 -14.07 -6.00 3.14
C ARG A 48 -12.78 -6.53 2.54
N ILE A 49 -11.67 -5.78 2.60
CA ILE A 49 -10.40 -6.25 2.04
C ILE A 49 -9.95 -7.50 2.80
N PHE A 50 -10.06 -7.52 4.13
CA PHE A 50 -9.80 -8.71 4.94
C PHE A 50 -10.64 -9.93 4.53
N ALA A 51 -11.96 -9.74 4.36
CA ALA A 51 -12.85 -10.83 3.92
C ALA A 51 -12.52 -11.33 2.51
N TRP A 52 -12.03 -10.46 1.63
CA TRP A 52 -11.55 -10.87 0.31
C TRP A 52 -10.23 -11.63 0.39
N THR A 53 -9.27 -11.20 1.23
CA THR A 53 -8.00 -11.92 1.41
C THR A 53 -8.20 -13.32 1.99
N ASP A 54 -9.15 -13.47 2.93
CA ASP A 54 -9.55 -14.77 3.49
C ASP A 54 -10.14 -15.71 2.42
N ARG A 55 -10.94 -15.17 1.49
CA ARG A 55 -11.49 -15.96 0.37
C ARG A 55 -10.46 -16.35 -0.68
N LEU A 56 -9.42 -15.53 -0.87
CA LEU A 56 -8.36 -15.79 -1.84
C LEU A 56 -7.36 -16.84 -1.35
N CYS A 57 -7.21 -16.99 -0.04
CA CYS A 57 -6.30 -17.94 0.58
C CYS A 57 -6.91 -18.51 1.86
N ALA A 58 -7.31 -19.78 1.82
CA ALA A 58 -7.92 -20.47 2.96
C ALA A 58 -6.97 -20.64 4.16
N ASP A 59 -5.65 -20.59 3.92
CA ASP A 59 -4.62 -20.66 4.95
C ASP A 59 -4.16 -19.28 5.43
N TYR A 60 -4.78 -18.19 4.95
CA TYR A 60 -4.45 -16.84 5.39
C TYR A 60 -5.00 -16.59 6.79
N SER A 61 -4.13 -16.70 7.80
CA SER A 61 -4.45 -16.44 9.20
C SER A 61 -4.40 -14.96 9.59
N GLY A 62 -4.40 -14.04 8.61
CA GLY A 62 -4.18 -12.61 8.83
C GLY A 62 -2.71 -12.17 8.75
N GLY A 63 -2.47 -10.91 9.07
CA GLY A 63 -1.14 -10.27 9.07
C GLY A 63 -1.21 -8.82 9.56
N ILE A 64 -0.06 -8.17 9.74
CA ILE A 64 -0.01 -6.74 10.08
C ILE A 64 -0.04 -5.92 8.79
N TRP A 65 -1.03 -5.05 8.67
CA TRP A 65 -1.20 -4.20 7.48
C TRP A 65 -0.34 -2.96 7.62
N GLN A 66 0.59 -2.79 6.70
CA GLN A 66 1.33 -1.54 6.52
C GLN A 66 0.53 -0.67 5.56
N PHE A 67 0.22 0.55 5.99
CA PHE A 67 -0.44 1.54 5.15
C PHE A 67 0.58 2.34 4.36
#